data_AF-A0A084AZT0-F1
#
_entry.id   AF-A0A084AZT0-F1
#
_cell.length_a   1.000
_cell.length_b   1.000
_cell.length_c   1.000
_cell.angle_alpha   90.00
_cell.angle_beta   90.00
_cell.angle_gamma   90.00
#
_symmetry.space_group_name_H-M   'P 1'
#
loop_
_entity.id
_entity.type
_entity.pdbx_description
1 polymer ?
#
loop_
_entity_poly.entity_id
_entity_poly.type
_entity_poly.pdbx_seq_one_letter_code
_entity_poly.pdbx_strand_id
1 'polypeptide(L)'
;MSSNSGFNTINPASLRRTPTESSYAGAPTQASRPYPSYYGNRNNNPVTLSTPAEPIPHPAGGTTQGWLHNPLIPNQQHTFRGAASQAGAVRSVYPPSDPSKFDVIYHAAGDPAGQFRNATYYPKAK
;
A
#
# COMPACT_ATOMS: atom_id res chain seq x y z
N MET A 1 29.98 -10.55 -16.82
CA MET A 1 28.83 -10.99 -16.00
C MET A 1 28.95 -10.28 -14.67
N SER A 2 28.15 -9.24 -14.43
CA SER A 2 28.15 -8.53 -13.13
C SER A 2 26.77 -8.62 -12.53
N SER A 3 26.65 -9.51 -11.54
CA SER A 3 25.53 -9.61 -10.62
C SER A 3 25.93 -8.92 -9.32
N ASN A 4 25.11 -8.00 -8.83
CA ASN A 4 24.99 -7.50 -7.44
C ASN A 4 24.48 -6.05 -7.49
N SER A 5 23.61 -5.54 -6.62
CA SER A 5 22.90 -6.06 -5.46
C SER A 5 22.13 -4.84 -4.95
N GLY A 6 20.80 -4.82 -5.05
CA GLY A 6 20.04 -3.60 -4.77
C GLY A 6 18.66 -3.82 -4.17
N PHE A 7 18.26 -5.07 -3.91
CA PHE A 7 17.10 -5.33 -3.07
C PHE A 7 17.50 -5.07 -1.63
N ASN A 8 17.44 -3.80 -1.25
CA ASN A 8 17.48 -3.38 0.13
C ASN A 8 16.44 -4.24 0.85
N THR A 9 16.89 -5.18 1.68
CA THR A 9 16.02 -5.95 2.55
C THR A 9 15.31 -4.91 3.39
N ILE A 10 14.04 -4.62 3.07
CA ILE A 10 13.25 -3.68 3.85
C ILE A 10 13.08 -4.35 5.20
N ASN A 11 13.94 -3.98 6.15
CA ASN A 11 13.75 -4.33 7.54
C ASN A 11 12.42 -3.67 7.94
N PRO A 12 11.38 -4.44 8.33
CA PRO A 12 10.13 -3.85 8.78
C PRO A 12 10.33 -2.92 10.00
N ALA A 13 11.45 -3.07 10.73
CA ALA A 13 11.87 -2.12 11.76
C ALA A 13 12.35 -0.77 11.21
N SER A 14 12.70 -0.62 9.93
CA SER A 14 13.01 0.68 9.33
C SER A 14 11.76 1.47 8.95
N LEU A 15 10.57 0.84 9.01
CA LEU A 15 9.26 1.50 8.92
C LEU A 15 8.83 2.12 10.27
N ARG A 16 9.75 2.23 11.24
CA ARG A 16 9.53 2.72 12.61
C ARG A 16 9.08 4.18 12.75
N ARG A 17 8.90 4.91 11.66
CA ARG A 17 8.00 6.06 11.65
C ARG A 17 6.72 5.61 10.96
N THR A 18 5.78 5.21 11.80
CA THR A 18 4.38 5.00 11.45
C THR A 18 3.97 6.12 10.49
N PRO A 19 3.35 5.83 9.34
CA PRO A 19 2.71 6.87 8.56
C PRO A 19 1.75 7.56 9.53
N THR A 20 2.00 8.84 9.81
CA THR A 20 1.13 9.58 10.71
C THR A 20 -0.21 9.77 10.01
N GLU A 21 -1.33 9.68 10.72
CA GLU A 21 -2.68 9.91 10.19
C GLU A 21 -2.76 11.20 9.34
N SER A 22 -1.97 12.21 9.68
CA SER A 22 -1.83 13.47 8.95
C SER A 22 -1.37 13.33 7.48
N SER A 23 -0.70 12.23 7.11
CA SER A 23 -0.22 11.99 5.73
C SER A 23 -1.35 11.51 4.79
N TYR A 24 -2.50 11.11 5.36
CA TYR A 24 -3.65 10.60 4.62
C TYR A 24 -4.89 11.51 4.69
N ALA A 25 -4.82 12.61 5.46
CA ALA A 25 -5.80 13.68 5.39
C ALA A 25 -5.80 14.29 3.96
N GLY A 26 -6.78 13.92 3.15
CA GLY A 26 -6.86 14.31 1.73
C GLY A 26 -6.31 13.29 0.72
N ALA A 27 -6.12 12.03 1.13
CA ALA A 27 -5.82 10.97 0.18
C ALA A 27 -6.97 10.82 -0.84
N PRO A 28 -6.67 10.47 -2.12
CA PRO A 28 -7.71 10.34 -3.13
C PRO A 28 -8.70 9.23 -2.77
N THR A 29 -9.97 9.46 -3.08
CA THR A 29 -11.07 8.52 -2.83
C THR A 29 -11.46 7.71 -4.07
N GLN A 30 -10.72 7.88 -5.17
CA GLN A 30 -10.94 7.20 -6.45
C GLN A 30 -9.70 6.42 -6.85
N ALA A 31 -9.90 5.27 -7.52
CA ALA A 31 -8.80 4.53 -8.10
C ALA A 31 -8.29 5.25 -9.35
N SER A 32 -6.99 5.42 -9.50
CA SER A 32 -6.35 5.92 -10.71
C SER A 32 -5.00 5.25 -10.90
N ARG A 33 -4.64 4.94 -12.14
CA ARG A 33 -3.35 4.32 -12.46
C ARG A 33 -2.29 5.42 -12.66
N PRO A 34 -1.05 5.24 -12.16
CA PRO A 34 -0.55 4.03 -11.48
C PRO A 34 -1.01 3.92 -10.02
N TYR A 35 -1.21 5.03 -9.32
CA TYR A 35 -1.65 5.06 -7.93
C TYR A 35 -2.46 6.33 -7.60
N PRO A 36 -3.30 6.30 -6.54
CA PRO A 36 -3.70 5.11 -5.79
C PRO A 36 -4.57 4.20 -6.66
N SER A 37 -4.28 2.90 -6.68
CA SER A 37 -4.98 1.94 -7.54
C SER A 37 -5.91 1.05 -6.73
N TYR A 38 -6.86 0.44 -7.44
CA TYR A 38 -7.73 -0.57 -6.86
C TYR A 38 -6.93 -1.78 -6.35
N TYR A 39 -7.25 -2.20 -5.13
CA TYR A 39 -6.78 -3.42 -4.51
C TYR A 39 -7.96 -4.30 -4.14
N GLY A 40 -8.06 -5.46 -4.79
CA GLY A 40 -9.19 -6.39 -4.59
C GLY A 40 -8.96 -7.47 -3.55
N ASN A 41 -7.73 -7.64 -3.05
CA ASN A 41 -7.35 -8.71 -2.13
C ASN A 41 -7.80 -10.13 -2.58
N ARG A 42 -7.67 -10.43 -3.88
CA ARG A 42 -8.13 -11.70 -4.50
C ARG A 42 -6.99 -12.66 -4.87
N ASN A 43 -5.80 -12.47 -4.30
CA ASN A 43 -4.67 -13.34 -4.53
C ASN A 43 -4.85 -14.69 -3.80
N ASN A 44 -4.08 -15.71 -4.19
CA ASN A 44 -4.14 -17.05 -3.60
C ASN A 44 -3.88 -17.07 -2.08
N ASN A 45 -3.21 -16.02 -1.57
CA ASN A 45 -2.96 -15.78 -0.16
C ASN A 45 -3.46 -14.37 0.20
N PRO A 46 -4.76 -14.20 0.48
CA PRO A 46 -5.31 -12.91 0.84
C PRO A 46 -4.70 -12.42 2.16
N VAL A 47 -4.46 -11.11 2.23
CA VAL A 47 -4.05 -10.45 3.47
C VAL A 47 -5.28 -10.18 4.34
N THR A 48 -5.11 -10.16 5.65
CA THR A 48 -6.18 -9.71 6.57
C THR A 48 -6.20 -8.20 6.61
N LEU A 49 -7.34 -7.57 6.31
CA LEU A 49 -7.51 -6.11 6.37
C LEU A 49 -8.44 -5.75 7.53
N SER A 50 -8.14 -4.66 8.22
CA SER A 50 -8.88 -4.15 9.39
C SER A 50 -10.15 -3.40 9.01
N THR A 51 -10.29 -3.01 7.74
CA THR A 51 -11.45 -2.30 7.19
C THR A 51 -12.19 -3.20 6.20
N PRO A 52 -13.54 -3.11 6.10
CA PRO A 52 -14.30 -3.82 5.08
C PRO A 52 -14.00 -3.26 3.67
N ALA A 53 -14.26 -4.07 2.65
CA ALA A 53 -14.22 -3.61 1.25
C ALA A 53 -15.35 -2.61 1.00
N GLU A 54 -15.06 -1.59 0.19
CA GLU A 54 -16.01 -0.55 -0.17
C GLU A 54 -16.13 -0.36 -1.68
N PRO A 55 -17.21 0.26 -2.17
CA PRO A 55 -17.30 0.69 -3.56
C PRO A 55 -16.21 1.73 -3.88
N ILE A 56 -15.28 1.37 -4.77
CA ILE A 56 -14.23 2.27 -5.27
C ILE A 56 -14.66 2.87 -6.62
N PRO A 57 -14.83 4.20 -6.74
CA PRO A 57 -15.06 4.85 -8.03
C PRO A 57 -13.81 4.83 -8.93
N HIS A 58 -14.02 4.70 -10.23
CA HIS A 58 -12.96 4.77 -11.25
C HIS A 58 -13.16 5.98 -12.19
N PRO A 59 -12.10 6.56 -12.77
CA PRO A 59 -12.18 7.80 -13.54
C PRO A 59 -12.84 7.57 -14.92
N ALA A 60 -12.72 6.34 -15.44
CA ALA A 60 -13.42 5.89 -16.65
C ALA A 60 -14.90 5.54 -16.40
N GLY A 61 -15.40 5.74 -15.18
CA GLY A 61 -16.74 5.35 -14.75
C GLY A 61 -16.79 3.97 -14.10
N GLY A 62 -17.90 3.71 -13.38
CA GLY A 62 -18.15 2.47 -12.66
C GLY A 62 -17.57 2.43 -11.25
N THR A 63 -17.93 1.36 -10.52
CA THR A 63 -17.42 1.09 -9.17
C THR A 63 -17.02 -0.37 -9.03
N THR A 64 -16.00 -0.64 -8.21
CA THR A 64 -15.59 -2.00 -7.84
C THR A 64 -15.44 -2.13 -6.33
N GLN A 65 -15.92 -3.23 -5.75
CA GLN A 65 -15.74 -3.52 -4.33
C GLN A 65 -14.29 -3.87 -4.00
N GLY A 66 -13.66 -3.11 -3.11
CA GLY A 66 -12.30 -3.34 -2.62
C GLY A 66 -11.74 -2.18 -1.80
N TRP A 67 -10.44 -1.97 -1.90
CA TRP A 67 -9.72 -0.89 -1.23
C TRP A 67 -8.90 -0.08 -2.23
N LEU A 68 -8.45 1.09 -1.82
CA LEU A 68 -7.38 1.80 -2.49
C LEU A 68 -6.05 1.40 -1.89
N HIS A 69 -5.02 1.25 -2.71
CA HIS A 69 -3.67 1.11 -2.22
C HIS A 69 -2.71 2.12 -2.86
N ASN A 70 -1.74 2.57 -2.08
CA ASN A 70 -0.77 3.59 -2.49
C ASN A 70 0.63 3.21 -1.98
N PRO A 71 1.71 3.54 -2.72
CA PRO A 71 3.07 3.39 -2.25
C PRO A 71 3.29 4.12 -0.94
N LEU A 72 3.87 3.40 0.01
CA LEU A 72 4.26 3.95 1.30
C LEU A 72 5.79 4.08 1.32
N ILE A 73 6.26 5.29 1.05
CA ILE A 73 7.69 5.62 1.00
C ILE A 73 8.05 6.41 2.27
N PRO A 74 9.15 6.08 2.97
CA PRO A 74 9.59 6.84 4.14
C PRO A 74 9.71 8.34 3.85
N ASN A 75 9.22 9.16 4.77
CA ASN A 75 9.21 10.64 4.70
C ASN A 75 8.33 11.24 3.60
N GLN A 76 7.50 10.44 2.93
CA GLN A 76 6.53 10.95 1.97
C GLN A 76 5.32 11.58 2.71
N GLN A 77 5.01 12.84 2.40
CA GLN A 77 3.88 13.58 3.00
C GLN A 77 2.67 13.74 2.07
N HIS A 78 2.78 13.35 0.81
CA HIS A 78 1.73 13.47 -0.20
C HIS A 78 1.50 12.14 -0.91
N THR A 79 0.37 11.98 -1.58
CA THR A 79 0.12 10.81 -2.44
C THR A 79 1.22 10.63 -3.49
N PHE A 80 1.59 9.37 -3.74
CA PHE A 80 2.65 9.06 -4.68
C PHE A 80 2.19 9.37 -6.11
N ARG A 81 3.01 10.09 -6.87
CA ARG A 81 2.73 10.47 -8.27
C ARG A 81 3.75 9.92 -9.29
N GLY A 82 4.69 9.08 -8.84
CA GLY A 82 5.73 8.52 -9.69
C GLY A 82 5.27 7.34 -10.55
N ALA A 83 6.18 6.78 -11.33
CA ALA A 83 5.92 5.59 -12.13
C ALA A 83 5.82 4.33 -11.23
N ALA A 84 5.14 3.28 -11.71
CA ALA A 84 4.98 2.04 -10.96
C ALA A 84 6.31 1.36 -10.59
N SER A 85 7.36 1.54 -11.41
CA SER A 85 8.72 1.03 -11.15
C SER A 85 9.41 1.70 -9.95
N GLN A 86 8.95 2.88 -9.53
CA GLN A 86 9.50 3.67 -8.42
C GLN A 86 8.71 3.49 -7.12
N ALA A 87 7.63 2.71 -7.15
CA ALA A 87 6.68 2.57 -6.05
C ALA A 87 7.24 1.80 -4.83
N GLY A 88 8.42 1.19 -4.93
CA GLY A 88 8.96 0.31 -3.89
C GLY A 88 8.06 -0.89 -3.59
N ALA A 89 8.34 -1.59 -2.49
CA ALA A 89 7.65 -2.84 -2.13
C ALA A 89 6.47 -2.66 -1.17
N VAL A 90 6.38 -1.54 -0.44
CA VAL A 90 5.39 -1.35 0.64
C VAL A 90 4.21 -0.52 0.16
N ARG A 91 3.00 -0.88 0.57
CA ARG A 91 1.76 -0.16 0.28
C ARG A 91 0.97 0.10 1.55
N SER A 92 0.31 1.23 1.62
CA SER A 92 -0.88 1.40 2.47
C SER A 92 -2.11 0.90 1.73
N VAL A 93 -3.07 0.32 2.45
CA VAL A 93 -4.38 -0.11 1.95
C VAL A 93 -5.45 0.53 2.80
N TYR A 94 -6.40 1.24 2.18
CA TYR A 94 -7.39 2.03 2.90
C TYR A 94 -8.75 2.05 2.18
N PRO A 95 -9.86 2.22 2.93
CA PRO A 95 -11.16 2.47 2.34
C PRO A 95 -11.25 3.92 1.82
N PRO A 96 -11.96 4.19 0.71
CA PRO A 96 -12.14 5.52 0.18
C PRO A 96 -12.94 6.43 1.12
N SER A 97 -13.82 5.87 1.97
CA SER A 97 -14.61 6.66 2.92
C SER A 97 -13.78 7.27 4.05
N ASP A 98 -12.68 6.60 4.45
CA ASP A 98 -11.84 7.01 5.57
C ASP A 98 -10.38 6.56 5.38
N PRO A 99 -9.58 7.33 4.61
CA PRO A 99 -8.18 7.00 4.37
C PRO A 99 -7.28 7.02 5.61
N SER A 100 -7.76 7.57 6.74
CA SER A 100 -7.02 7.57 8.01
C SER A 100 -6.93 6.17 8.62
N LYS A 101 -7.89 5.29 8.29
CA LYS A 101 -7.86 3.87 8.65
C LYS A 101 -7.18 3.08 7.54
N PHE A 102 -5.91 2.74 7.72
CA PHE A 102 -5.18 1.98 6.73
C PHE A 102 -4.42 0.81 7.34
N ASP A 103 -4.32 -0.26 6.57
CA ASP A 103 -3.39 -1.35 6.81
C ASP A 103 -2.12 -1.15 5.98
N VAL A 104 -1.05 -1.84 6.36
CA VAL A 104 0.20 -1.84 5.59
C VAL A 104 0.47 -3.25 5.08
N ILE A 105 0.80 -3.34 3.80
CA ILE A 105 1.13 -4.58 3.12
C ILE A 105 2.43 -4.41 2.34
N TYR A 106 3.09 -5.51 2.01
CA TYR A 106 4.35 -5.45 1.26
C TYR A 106 4.55 -6.62 0.31
N HIS A 107 5.32 -6.40 -0.76
CA HIS A 107 5.89 -7.46 -1.60
C HIS A 107 7.14 -8.03 -0.91
N ALA A 108 7.18 -9.33 -0.65
CA ALA A 108 8.39 -9.98 -0.18
C ALA A 108 9.29 -10.37 -1.36
N ALA A 109 10.61 -10.38 -1.13
CA ALA A 109 11.55 -10.88 -2.13
C ALA A 109 11.30 -12.38 -2.40
N GLY A 110 11.20 -12.75 -3.68
CA GLY A 110 10.92 -14.13 -4.09
C GLY A 110 9.43 -14.49 -4.15
N ASP A 111 8.53 -13.61 -3.71
CA ASP A 111 7.09 -13.82 -3.93
C ASP A 111 6.74 -13.63 -5.42
N PRO A 112 5.74 -14.37 -5.93
CA PRO A 112 5.20 -14.11 -7.26
C PRO A 112 4.75 -12.66 -7.41
N ALA A 113 4.93 -12.11 -8.61
CA ALA A 113 4.54 -10.74 -8.91
C ALA A 113 3.09 -10.45 -8.51
N GLY A 114 2.88 -9.35 -7.78
CA GLY A 114 1.56 -8.93 -7.32
C GLY A 114 1.08 -9.57 -6.01
N GLN A 115 1.83 -10.52 -5.42
CA GLN A 115 1.48 -11.05 -4.09
C GLN A 115 1.91 -10.10 -2.99
N PHE A 116 1.02 -9.91 -2.02
CA PHE A 116 1.26 -9.10 -0.84
C PHE A 116 1.16 -9.92 0.42
N ARG A 117 1.86 -9.48 1.46
CA ARG A 117 1.78 -9.99 2.82
C ARG A 117 1.38 -8.86 3.78
N ASN A 118 0.70 -9.20 4.86
CA ASN A 118 0.46 -8.27 5.95
C ASN A 118 1.78 -7.81 6.56
N ALA A 119 1.96 -6.50 6.74
CA ALA A 119 3.03 -6.01 7.59
C ALA A 119 2.66 -6.28 9.05
N THR A 120 3.43 -7.12 9.74
CA THR A 120 3.34 -7.23 11.20
C THR A 120 4.01 -6.00 11.81
N TYR A 121 3.23 -4.99 12.19
CA TYR A 121 3.74 -3.90 13.02
C TYR A 121 3.95 -4.42 14.44
N TYR A 122 5.21 -4.50 14.88
CA TYR A 122 5.51 -4.53 16.30
C TYR A 122 5.40 -3.09 16.81
N PRO A 123 4.35 -2.71 17.58
CA PRO A 123 4.35 -1.41 18.23
C PRO A 123 5.61 -1.33 19.09
N LYS A 124 6.32 -0.21 19.00
CA LYS A 124 7.47 0.06 19.86
C LYS A 124 6.96 -0.13 21.30
N ALA A 125 7.52 -1.10 22.03
CA ALA A 125 7.21 -1.29 23.44
C ALA A 125 7.32 0.08 24.12
N LYS A 126 6.25 0.46 24.85
CA LYS A 126 6.20 1.71 25.60
C LYS A 126 7.33 1.76 26.63
#